data_AF-A0AAV4TQC1-F1
#
_entry.id   AF-A0AAV4TQC1-F1
#
_cell.length_a   1.000
_cell.length_b   1.000
_cell.length_c   1.000
_cell.angle_alpha   90.00
_cell.angle_beta   90.00
_cell.angle_gamma   90.00
#
_symmetry.space_group_name_H-M   'P 1'
#
loop_
_entity.id
_entity.type
_entity.pdbx_description
1 polymer ?
#
loop_
_entity_poly.entity_id
_entity_poly.type
_entity_poly.pdbx_seq_one_letter_code
_entity_poly.pdbx_strand_id
1 'polypeptide(L)'
;MYVPRVILSYIYYKVFKEINFTDHDIEVFFTGPGFLAWNRMGNMQAWVGPLTQNWHTNQIALQHKILDRMRDFGMTPVLPAFSGRVVPAFTRNFPDANTTYLNRTWAHFQPPFGL
;
A
#
# COMPACT_ATOMS: atom_id res chain seq x y z
N MET A 1 -0.59 -14.78 17.35
CA MET A 1 -0.50 -13.36 16.91
C MET A 1 -0.83 -13.31 15.42
N TYR A 2 -1.82 -12.52 14.99
CA TYR A 2 -2.21 -12.41 13.57
C TYR A 2 -2.12 -10.94 13.12
N VAL A 3 -1.63 -10.72 11.90
CA VAL A 3 -1.46 -9.39 11.30
C VAL A 3 -2.51 -9.25 10.19
N PRO A 4 -3.68 -8.64 10.45
CA PRO A 4 -4.68 -8.40 9.42
C PRO A 4 -4.18 -7.30 8.48
N ARG A 5 -3.85 -7.65 7.23
CA ARG A 5 -3.21 -6.73 6.27
C ARG A 5 -4.15 -6.23 5.16
N VAL A 6 -5.42 -6.61 5.14
CA VAL A 6 -6.26 -6.43 3.94
C VAL A 6 -6.61 -4.96 3.62
N ILE A 7 -6.74 -4.08 4.63
CA ILE A 7 -7.17 -2.68 4.43
C ILE A 7 -6.06 -1.70 3.99
N LEU A 8 -4.78 -2.07 4.12
CA LEU A 8 -3.67 -1.11 4.06
C LEU A 8 -3.64 -0.27 2.78
N SER A 9 -3.96 -0.87 1.63
CA SER A 9 -3.95 -0.14 0.35
C SER A 9 -5.01 0.95 0.29
N TYR A 10 -6.17 0.75 0.92
CA TYR A 10 -7.21 1.78 0.99
C TYR A 10 -6.83 2.92 1.94
N ILE A 11 -6.20 2.62 3.08
CA ILE A 11 -5.76 3.66 4.02
C ILE A 11 -4.71 4.56 3.36
N TYR A 12 -3.71 3.97 2.69
CA TYR A 12 -2.73 4.74 1.93
C TYR A 12 -3.38 5.56 0.80
N TYR A 13 -4.33 4.98 0.05
CA TYR A 13 -5.08 5.71 -0.96
C TYR A 13 -5.75 6.97 -0.37
N LYS A 14 -6.48 6.82 0.75
CA LYS A 14 -7.11 7.95 1.43
C LYS A 14 -6.10 9.01 1.89
N VAL A 15 -5.02 8.60 2.55
CA VAL A 15 -3.98 9.52 3.03
C VAL A 15 -3.36 10.30 1.89
N PHE A 16 -3.01 9.64 0.78
CA PHE A 16 -2.42 10.32 -0.37
C PHE A 16 -3.41 11.26 -1.08
N LYS A 17 -4.69 10.89 -1.17
CA LYS A 17 -5.75 11.79 -1.67
C LYS A 17 -5.89 13.04 -0.78
N GLU A 18 -5.86 12.88 0.54
CA GLU A 18 -5.97 14.00 1.50
C GLU A 18 -4.80 14.99 1.39
N ILE A 19 -3.63 14.54 0.93
CA ILE A 19 -2.46 15.41 0.69
C ILE A 19 -2.25 15.75 -0.80
N ASN A 20 -3.34 15.78 -1.56
CA ASN A 20 -3.43 16.29 -2.94
C ASN A 20 -2.63 15.50 -4.00
N PHE A 21 -2.54 14.17 -3.88
CA PHE A 21 -2.12 13.32 -5.00
C PHE A 21 -3.29 12.92 -5.90
N THR A 22 -3.02 12.79 -7.20
CA THR A 22 -4.02 12.31 -8.16
C THR A 22 -4.20 10.80 -8.04
N ASP A 23 -5.30 10.27 -8.56
CA ASP A 23 -5.51 8.81 -8.57
C ASP A 23 -4.37 8.10 -9.32
N HIS A 24 -3.90 8.69 -10.43
CA HIS A 24 -2.78 8.17 -11.20
C HIS A 24 -1.48 8.08 -10.37
N ASP A 25 -1.16 9.10 -9.57
CA ASP A 25 0.04 9.08 -8.71
C ASP A 25 -0.01 7.96 -7.66
N ILE A 26 -1.23 7.59 -7.24
CA ILE A 26 -1.47 6.58 -6.20
C ILE A 26 -1.53 5.18 -6.81
N GLU A 27 -2.12 5.02 -7.98
CA GLU A 27 -2.26 3.73 -8.66
C GLU A 27 -0.91 3.07 -8.92
N VAL A 28 0.11 3.86 -9.30
CA VAL A 28 1.48 3.37 -9.52
C VAL A 28 2.19 2.92 -8.23
N PHE A 29 1.67 3.27 -7.06
CA PHE A 29 2.24 2.87 -5.77
C PHE A 29 1.93 1.40 -5.42
N PHE A 30 0.81 0.86 -5.90
CA PHE A 30 0.36 -0.49 -5.58
C PHE A 30 0.62 -1.48 -6.72
N THR A 31 0.86 -2.73 -6.36
CA THR A 31 0.83 -3.84 -7.32
C THR A 31 -0.60 -4.41 -7.40
N GLY A 32 -0.81 -5.34 -8.35
CA GLY A 32 -1.98 -6.18 -8.37
C GLY A 32 -2.15 -7.03 -7.10
N PRO A 33 -3.37 -7.56 -6.84
CA PRO A 33 -3.72 -8.29 -5.62
C PRO A 33 -2.77 -9.44 -5.25
N GLY A 34 -2.30 -10.19 -6.25
CA GLY A 34 -1.40 -11.33 -6.05
C GLY A 34 -0.01 -10.96 -5.54
N PHE A 35 0.38 -9.69 -5.60
CA PHE A 35 1.73 -9.22 -5.28
C PHE A 35 1.78 -8.25 -4.09
N LEU A 36 0.64 -8.01 -3.42
CA LEU A 36 0.54 -7.03 -2.34
C LEU A 36 1.45 -7.30 -1.14
N ALA A 37 1.84 -8.55 -0.91
CA ALA A 37 2.79 -8.89 0.15
C ALA A 37 4.15 -8.19 -0.08
N TRP A 38 4.73 -8.39 -1.26
CA TRP A 38 6.01 -7.78 -1.64
C TRP A 38 5.89 -6.28 -1.86
N ASN A 39 4.74 -5.81 -2.35
CA ASN A 39 4.48 -4.38 -2.40
C ASN A 39 4.56 -3.74 -1.03
N ARG A 40 3.90 -4.29 -0.01
CA ARG A 40 3.89 -3.70 1.33
C ARG A 40 5.25 -3.71 2.02
N MET A 41 6.10 -4.67 1.67
CA MET A 41 7.48 -4.76 2.16
C MET A 41 8.45 -3.81 1.45
N GLY A 42 8.02 -3.14 0.37
CA GLY A 42 8.86 -2.21 -0.39
C GLY A 42 9.69 -2.84 -1.50
N ASN A 43 9.38 -4.08 -1.86
CA ASN A 43 10.15 -4.83 -2.85
C ASN A 43 9.66 -4.62 -4.28
N MET A 44 8.38 -4.25 -4.47
CA MET A 44 7.73 -4.13 -5.77
C MET A 44 6.68 -3.00 -5.75
N GLN A 45 6.43 -2.35 -6.87
CA GLN A 45 5.35 -1.36 -7.09
C GLN A 45 4.83 -1.50 -8.52
N ALA A 46 3.66 -0.94 -8.82
CA ALA A 46 2.93 -0.93 -10.11
C ALA A 46 2.68 -2.26 -10.86
N TRP A 47 3.38 -3.35 -10.53
CA TRP A 47 3.32 -4.63 -11.22
C TRP A 47 1.91 -5.23 -11.19
N VAL A 48 1.31 -5.40 -12.37
CA VAL A 48 -0.03 -5.97 -12.57
C VAL A 48 -1.12 -5.20 -11.79
N GLY A 49 -0.90 -3.91 -11.54
CA GLY A 49 -1.92 -2.97 -11.05
C GLY A 49 -2.77 -2.39 -12.19
N PRO A 50 -3.69 -1.45 -11.90
CA PRO A 50 -4.02 -0.89 -10.59
C PRO A 50 -5.04 -1.75 -9.80
N LEU A 51 -5.19 -1.44 -8.51
CA LEU A 51 -6.28 -2.01 -7.70
C LEU A 51 -7.60 -1.31 -8.05
N THR A 52 -8.67 -2.07 -8.28
CA THR A 52 -9.99 -1.50 -8.58
C THR A 52 -10.68 -0.96 -7.32
N GLN A 53 -11.63 -0.04 -7.49
CA GLN A 53 -12.45 0.43 -6.36
C GLN A 53 -13.21 -0.73 -5.67
N ASN A 54 -13.71 -1.69 -6.44
CA ASN A 54 -14.38 -2.88 -5.90
C ASN A 54 -13.44 -3.72 -5.01
N TRP A 55 -12.16 -3.82 -5.38
CA TRP A 55 -11.17 -4.45 -4.52
C TRP A 55 -11.10 -3.76 -3.16
N HIS A 56 -10.96 -2.43 -3.13
CA HIS A 56 -10.91 -1.67 -1.88
C HIS A 56 -12.16 -1.87 -1.01
N THR A 57 -13.36 -1.73 -1.59
CA THR A 57 -14.63 -1.92 -0.86
C THR A 57 -14.70 -3.31 -0.21
N ASN A 58 -14.36 -4.36 -0.95
CA ASN A 58 -14.39 -5.73 -0.45
C ASN A 58 -13.34 -5.97 0.66
N GLN A 59 -12.13 -5.43 0.51
CA GLN A 59 -11.08 -5.57 1.52
C GLN A 59 -11.41 -4.85 2.84
N ILE A 60 -12.05 -3.67 2.78
CA ILE A 60 -12.51 -2.95 3.97
C ILE A 60 -13.56 -3.79 4.72
N ALA A 61 -14.59 -4.26 4.02
CA ALA A 61 -15.64 -5.08 4.62
C ALA A 61 -15.07 -6.36 5.26
N LEU A 62 -14.10 -7.00 4.61
CA LEU A 62 -13.40 -8.16 5.14
C LEU A 62 -12.55 -7.83 6.38
N GLN A 63 -11.83 -6.70 6.38
CA GLN A 63 -11.03 -6.27 7.53
C GLN A 63 -11.88 -6.14 8.79
N HIS A 64 -13.05 -5.49 8.70
CA HIS A 64 -13.94 -5.32 9.84
C HIS A 64 -14.37 -6.66 10.41
N LYS A 65 -14.85 -7.59 9.55
CA LYS A 65 -15.22 -8.95 9.97
C LYS A 65 -14.10 -9.70 10.69
N ILE A 66 -12.87 -9.58 10.19
CA ILE A 66 -11.69 -10.22 10.80
C ILE A 66 -11.40 -9.58 12.16
N LEU A 67 -11.34 -8.25 12.24
CA LEU A 67 -11.02 -7.53 13.48
C LEU A 67 -12.05 -7.80 14.57
N ASP A 68 -13.34 -7.83 14.22
CA ASP A 68 -14.40 -8.11 15.17
C ASP A 68 -14.26 -9.53 15.71
N ARG A 69 -14.08 -10.53 14.84
CA ARG A 69 -13.86 -11.91 15.27
C ARG A 69 -12.60 -12.10 16.11
N MET A 70 -11.53 -11.38 15.80
CA MET A 70 -10.31 -11.43 16.60
C MET A 70 -10.54 -10.89 18.02
N ARG A 71 -11.25 -9.77 18.13
CA ARG A 71 -11.60 -9.17 19.43
C ARG A 71 -12.52 -10.08 20.24
N ASP A 72 -13.50 -10.72 19.60
CA ASP A 72 -14.40 -11.69 20.24
C ASP A 72 -13.63 -12.85 20.89
N PHE A 73 -12.52 -13.28 20.27
CA PHE A 73 -11.64 -14.33 20.80
C PHE A 73 -10.56 -13.81 21.75
N GLY A 74 -10.61 -12.55 22.18
CA GLY A 74 -9.60 -11.96 23.06
C GLY A 74 -8.22 -11.80 22.40
N MET A 75 -8.14 -11.85 21.07
CA MET A 75 -6.88 -11.66 20.35
C MET A 75 -6.55 -10.17 20.22
N THR A 76 -5.26 -9.84 20.29
CA THR A 76 -4.75 -8.49 19.98
C THR A 76 -4.24 -8.43 18.53
N PRO A 77 -4.96 -7.77 17.61
CA PRO A 77 -4.50 -7.61 16.23
C PRO A 77 -3.33 -6.63 16.13
N VAL A 78 -2.32 -6.97 15.32
CA VAL A 78 -1.23 -6.04 14.98
C VAL A 78 -1.58 -5.33 13.68
N LEU A 79 -1.73 -4.02 13.74
CA LEU A 79 -2.05 -3.19 12.58
C LEU A 79 -0.77 -2.69 11.89
N PRO A 80 -0.82 -2.48 10.56
CA PRO A 80 0.30 -1.89 9.84
C PRO A 80 0.54 -0.43 10.28
N ALA A 81 1.78 0.00 10.15
CA ALA A 81 2.21 1.38 10.38
C ALA A 81 2.96 1.91 9.14
N PHE A 82 3.16 3.22 9.09
CA PHE A 82 3.91 3.88 8.03
C PHE A 82 5.42 3.60 8.17
N SER A 83 6.07 3.18 7.08
CA SER A 83 7.49 2.81 7.06
C SER A 83 8.38 3.76 6.25
N GLY A 84 7.90 4.96 5.91
CA GLY A 84 8.66 5.95 5.14
C GLY A 84 8.51 5.86 3.62
N ARG A 85 7.71 4.91 3.10
CA ARG A 85 7.45 4.76 1.66
C ARG A 85 6.34 5.68 1.17
N VAL A 86 6.64 6.44 0.13
CA VAL A 86 5.76 7.44 -0.48
C VAL A 86 5.55 7.18 -1.97
N VAL A 87 4.56 7.85 -2.59
CA VAL A 87 4.34 7.79 -4.04
C VAL A 87 5.54 8.35 -4.81
N PRO A 88 5.83 7.90 -6.05
CA PRO A 88 6.93 8.44 -6.85
C PRO A 88 6.86 9.96 -7.06
N ALA A 89 5.64 10.50 -7.14
CA ALA A 89 5.38 11.92 -7.31
C ALA A 89 5.56 12.77 -6.03
N PHE A 90 6.04 12.20 -4.92
CA PHE A 90 5.96 12.86 -3.61
C PHE A 90 6.63 14.24 -3.56
N THR A 91 7.81 14.37 -4.17
CA THR A 91 8.58 15.61 -4.21
C THR A 91 7.91 16.72 -5.03
N ARG A 92 6.91 16.40 -5.86
CA ARG A 92 6.11 17.42 -6.57
C ARG A 92 5.28 18.26 -5.59
N ASN A 93 4.70 17.61 -4.58
CA ASN A 93 3.90 18.30 -3.56
C ASN A 93 4.75 18.73 -2.35
N PHE A 94 5.87 18.04 -2.10
CA PHE A 94 6.78 18.29 -0.98
C PHE A 94 8.24 18.41 -1.47
N PRO A 95 8.63 19.53 -2.09
CA PRO A 95 9.94 19.67 -2.73
C PRO A 95 11.12 19.62 -1.76
N ASP A 96 10.93 20.04 -0.51
CA ASP A 96 11.97 20.03 0.53
C ASP A 96 12.11 18.68 1.24
N ALA A 97 11.28 17.68 0.89
CA ALA A 97 11.35 16.36 1.49
C ALA A 97 12.62 15.62 1.07
N ASN A 98 13.42 15.19 2.04
CA ASN A 98 14.59 14.37 1.78
C ASN A 98 14.18 12.92 1.47
N THR A 99 14.01 12.61 0.18
CA THR A 99 13.63 11.26 -0.28
C THR A 99 14.82 10.55 -0.90
N THR A 100 14.99 9.26 -0.59
CA THR A 100 15.97 8.40 -1.26
C THR A 100 15.27 7.46 -2.23
N TYR A 101 15.65 7.52 -3.51
CA TYR A 101 15.18 6.54 -4.49
C TYR A 101 15.93 5.22 -4.30
N LEU A 102 15.18 4.15 -4.04
CA LEU A 102 15.74 2.81 -3.90
C LEU A 102 16.02 2.22 -5.28
N ASN A 103 17.19 2.54 -5.86
CA ASN A 103 17.66 1.94 -7.11
C ASN A 103 18.25 0.53 -6.88
N ARG A 104 17.47 -0.35 -6.23
CA ARG A 104 17.87 -1.74 -5.97
C ARG A 104 16.88 -2.67 -6.63
N THR A 105 17.41 -3.54 -7.49
CA THR A 105 16.68 -4.68 -8.02
C THR A 105 16.37 -5.66 -6.89
N TRP A 106 15.11 -6.07 -6.76
CA TRP A 106 14.71 -7.15 -5.86
C TRP A 106 14.24 -8.34 -6.70
N ALA A 107 14.89 -9.51 -6.55
CA ALA A 107 14.54 -10.73 -7.29
C ALA A 107 14.31 -10.51 -8.81
N HIS A 108 15.21 -9.76 -9.45
CA HIS A 108 15.15 -9.37 -10.88
C HIS A 108 14.03 -8.40 -11.27
N PHE A 109 13.19 -7.93 -10.35
CA PHE A 109 12.32 -6.79 -10.58
C PHE A 109 13.13 -5.50 -10.52
N GLN A 110 13.16 -4.77 -11.63
CA GLN A 110 13.91 -3.51 -11.75
C GLN A 110 13.00 -2.29 -11.47
N PRO A 111 13.50 -1.26 -10.79
CA PRO A 111 12.87 0.07 -10.79
C PRO A 111 12.87 0.64 -12.23
N PRO A 112 11.84 1.41 -12.67
CA PRO A 112 10.68 1.88 -11.92
C PRO A 112 9.51 0.89 -12.03
N PHE A 113 9.72 -0.38 -11.67
CA PHE A 113 8.72 -1.45 -11.50
C PHE A 113 7.40 -1.22 -12.26
N GLY A 114 7.45 -1.49 -13.56
CA GLY A 114 6.43 -1.20 -14.55
C GLY A 114 7.15 -0.84 -15.84
N LEU A 115 6.95 -1.64 -16.90
CA LEU A 115 7.29 -1.24 -18.26
C LEU A 115 6.37 -0.08 -18.69
#